data_AF-A0A964T0K5-F1
#
_entry.id   AF-A0A964T0K5-F1
#
_cell.length_a   1.000
_cell.length_b   1.000
_cell.length_c   1.000
_cell.angle_alpha   90.00
_cell.angle_beta   90.00
_cell.angle_gamma   90.00
#
_symmetry.space_group_name_H-M   'P 1'
#
loop_
_entity.id
_entity.type
_entity.pdbx_description
1 polymer ?
#
loop_
_entity_poly.entity_id
_entity_poly.type
_entity_poly.pdbx_seq_one_letter_code
_entity_poly.pdbx_strand_id
1 'polypeptide(L)' 'MYGTYIRLDVTVWASDRAVIRAARRKLTRSARRDPAKREARRRFYREMLEHHANAQRLVTEFRL' A
#
# COMPACT_ATOMS: atom_id res chain seq x y z
N MET A 1 -9.39 -3.02 0.21
CA MET A 1 -9.16 -1.83 1.07
C MET A 1 -8.81 -0.59 0.23
N TYR A 2 -9.49 -0.36 -0.91
CA TYR A 2 -9.02 0.59 -1.93
C TYR A 2 -9.00 2.05 -1.46
N GLY A 3 -9.99 2.46 -0.65
CA GLY A 3 -9.99 3.79 -0.04
C GLY A 3 -8.79 4.04 0.89
N THR A 4 -8.18 3.00 1.46
CA THR A 4 -6.94 3.15 2.25
C THR A 4 -5.75 3.40 1.34
N TYR A 5 -5.70 2.72 0.19
CA TYR A 5 -4.67 2.92 -0.82
C TYR A 5 -4.67 4.38 -1.33
N ILE A 6 -5.83 4.94 -1.67
CA ILE A 6 -5.96 6.35 -2.10
C ILE A 6 -5.37 7.29 -1.02
N ARG A 7 -5.64 7.03 0.25
CA ARG A 7 -5.14 7.83 1.38
C ARG A 7 -3.64 7.67 1.65
N LEU A 8 -2.96 6.75 0.98
CA LEU A 8 -1.49 6.67 1.07
C LEU A 8 -0.84 7.87 0.41
N ASP A 9 -1.55 8.57 -0.48
CA ASP A 9 -1.06 9.78 -1.17
C ASP A 9 0.28 9.52 -1.87
N VAL A 10 0.32 8.39 -2.60
CA VAL A 10 1.47 7.97 -3.40
C VAL A 10 1.15 8.16 -4.87
N THR A 11 2.13 8.65 -5.63
CA THR A 11 2.00 8.77 -7.08
C THR A 11 1.90 7.38 -7.72
N VAL A 12 1.22 7.26 -8.86
CA VAL A 12 1.10 5.97 -9.58
C VAL A 12 2.47 5.43 -10.04
N TRP A 13 3.42 6.33 -10.31
CA TRP A 13 4.80 6.01 -10.68
C TRP A 13 5.72 5.72 -9.50
N ALA A 14 5.19 5.71 -8.28
CA ALA A 14 5.97 5.36 -7.10
C ALA A 14 6.45 3.90 -7.17
N SER A 15 7.55 3.60 -6.47
CA SER A 15 7.98 2.21 -6.29
C SER A 15 7.18 1.52 -5.21
N ASP A 16 7.11 0.19 -5.26
CA ASP A 16 6.56 -0.66 -4.19
C ASP A 16 7.12 -0.31 -2.81
N ARG A 17 8.41 0.05 -2.72
CA ARG A 17 9.04 0.45 -1.48
C ARG A 17 8.45 1.75 -0.92
N ALA A 18 8.12 2.71 -1.79
CA ALA A 18 7.45 3.95 -1.39
C ALA A 18 6.02 3.66 -0.89
N VAL A 19 5.28 2.77 -1.56
CA VAL A 19 3.95 2.30 -1.13
C VAL A 19 4.02 1.67 0.25
N ILE A 20 4.94 0.73 0.49
CA ILE A 20 5.11 0.09 1.80
C ILE A 20 5.47 1.12 2.88
N ARG A 21 6.33 2.10 2.58
CA ARG A 21 6.68 3.17 3.54
C ARG A 21 5.47 4.04 3.88
N ALA A 22 4.66 4.44 2.89
CA ALA A 22 3.44 5.19 3.11
C ALA A 22 2.40 4.39 3.91
N ALA A 23 2.17 3.13 3.52
CA ALA A 23 1.29 2.20 4.23
C ALA A 23 1.72 1.99 5.69
N ARG A 24 3.02 1.82 5.93
CA ARG A 24 3.57 1.68 7.28
C ARG A 24 3.31 2.91 8.14
N ARG A 25 3.26 4.13 7.57
CA ARG A 25 2.92 5.36 8.32
C ARG A 25 1.46 5.41 8.76
N LYS A 26 0.55 4.67 8.12
CA LYS A 26 -0.86 4.55 8.53
C LYS A 26 -1.08 3.61 9.71
N LEU A 27 -0.08 2.79 10.06
CA LEU A 27 -0.16 1.88 11.19
C LEU A 27 0.23 2.55 12.51
N THR A 28 -0.52 2.28 13.57
CA THR A 28 -0.15 2.67 14.93
C THR A 28 1.19 2.06 15.34
N ARG A 29 1.88 2.67 16.32
CA ARG A 29 3.18 2.17 16.79
C ARG A 29 3.10 0.73 17.32
N SER A 30 2.02 0.39 18.03
CA SER A 30 1.76 -0.97 18.52
C SER A 30 1.57 -1.94 17.37
N ALA A 31 0.70 -1.62 16.41
CA ALA A 31 0.47 -2.48 15.24
C ALA A 31 1.73 -2.76 14.43
N ARG A 32 2.67 -1.80 14.36
CA ARG A 32 3.95 -1.95 13.65
C ARG A 32 4.92 -2.95 14.30
N ARG A 33 4.94 -3.03 15.64
CA ARG A 33 5.97 -3.79 16.38
C ARG A 33 5.45 -5.10 16.98
N ASP A 34 4.14 -5.23 17.12
CA ASP A 34 3.48 -6.40 17.70
C ASP A 34 3.73 -7.67 16.84
N PRO A 35 4.42 -8.69 17.37
CA PRO A 35 4.64 -9.95 16.65
C PRO A 35 3.35 -10.68 16.28
N ALA A 36 2.31 -10.61 17.11
CA ALA A 36 1.03 -11.27 16.86
C ALA A 36 0.31 -10.68 15.63
N LYS A 37 0.62 -9.43 15.29
CA LYS A 37 0.07 -8.73 14.12
C LYS A 37 0.89 -8.91 12.84
N ARG A 38 1.90 -9.78 12.84
CA ARG A 38 2.80 -9.98 11.69
C ARG A 38 2.05 -10.35 10.42
N GLU A 39 1.17 -11.36 10.49
CA GLU A 39 0.40 -11.81 9.33
C GLU A 39 -0.61 -10.74 8.87
N ALA A 40 -1.29 -10.09 9.81
CA ALA A 40 -2.19 -8.99 9.49
C ALA A 40 -1.46 -7.83 8.76
N ARG A 41 -0.26 -7.46 9.22
CA ARG A 41 0.59 -6.47 8.51
C ARG A 41 1.00 -6.94 7.13
N ARG A 42 1.37 -8.21 6.98
CA ARG A 42 1.78 -8.79 5.69
C ARG A 42 0.62 -8.73 4.69
N ARG A 43 -0.58 -9.12 5.12
CA ARG A 43 -1.79 -9.03 4.29
C ARG A 43 -2.10 -7.58 3.91
N PHE A 44 -2.03 -6.68 4.88
CA PHE A 44 -2.23 -5.25 4.65
C PHE A 44 -1.26 -4.70 3.59
N TYR A 45 0.04 -4.98 3.70
CA TYR A 45 1.00 -4.51 2.69
C TYR A 45 0.76 -5.14 1.32
N ARG A 46 0.41 -6.42 1.25
CA ARG A 46 0.08 -7.08 0.00
C ARG A 46 -1.11 -6.42 -0.70
N GLU A 47 -2.19 -6.14 0.03
CA GLU A 47 -3.36 -5.46 -0.54
C GLU A 47 -3.01 -4.05 -1.08
N MET A 48 -2.13 -3.31 -0.40
CA MET A 48 -1.67 -2.00 -0.89
C MET A 48 -0.87 -2.11 -2.19
N LEU A 49 -0.02 -3.13 -2.31
CA LEU A 49 0.73 -3.40 -3.54
C LEU A 49 -0.18 -3.86 -4.68
N GLU A 50 -1.18 -4.71 -4.40
CA GLU A 50 -2.16 -5.14 -5.40
C GLU A 50 -2.97 -3.96 -5.94
N HIS A 51 -3.42 -3.06 -5.07
CA HIS A 51 -4.10 -1.83 -5.49
C HIS A 51 -3.18 -0.91 -6.31
N HIS A 52 -1.91 -0.80 -5.93
CA HIS A 52 -0.93 -0.01 -6.67
C HIS A 52 -0.63 -0.56 -8.06
N ALA A 53 -0.40 -1.87 -8.16
CA ALA A 53 -0.19 -2.55 -9.44
C ALA A 53 -1.41 -2.42 -10.36
N ASN A 54 -2.63 -2.47 -9.79
CA ASN A 54 -3.84 -2.22 -10.57
C ASN A 54 -3.90 -0.76 -11.08
N ALA A 55 -3.58 0.22 -10.23
CA ALA A 55 -3.53 1.62 -10.66
C ALA A 55 -2.49 1.86 -11.76
N GLN A 56 -1.29 1.27 -11.64
CA GLN A 56 -0.26 1.32 -12.68
C GLN A 56 -0.74 0.70 -13.99
N ARG A 57 -1.42 -0.45 -13.92
CA ARG A 57 -1.98 -1.12 -15.09
C ARG A 57 -2.98 -0.22 -15.81
N LEU A 58 -3.92 0.39 -15.08
CA LEU A 58 -4.91 1.29 -15.65
C LEU A 58 -4.25 2.50 -16.33
N VAL A 59 -3.30 3.15 -15.68
CA VAL A 59 -2.59 4.30 -16.29
C VAL A 59 -1.82 3.89 -17.53
N THR A 60 -1.20 2.70 -17.53
CA THR A 60 -0.46 2.18 -18.68
C THR A 60 -1.40 1.83 -19.84
N GLU A 61 -2.53 1.18 -19.54
CA GLU A 61 -3.52 0.73 -20.51
C GLU A 61 -4.24 1.90 -21.19
N PHE A 62 -4.57 2.94 -20.40
CA PHE A 62 -5.32 4.09 -20.88
C PHE A 62 -4.47 5.34 -21.19
N ARG A 63 -3.14 5.28 -21.00
CA ARG A 63 -2.18 6.38 -21.21
C ARG A 63 -2.57 7.69 -20.50
N LEU A 64 -2.98 7.56 -19.24
CA LEU A 64 -3.42 8.66 -18.38
C LEU A 64 -2.28 9.46 -17.77
#